data_AF-A0A356QF07-F1
#
_entry.id   AF-A0A356QF07-F1
#
_cell.length_a   1.000
_cell.length_b   1.000
_cell.length_c   1.000
_cell.angle_alpha   90.00
_cell.angle_beta   90.00
_cell.angle_gamma   90.00
#
_symmetry.space_group_name_H-M   'P 1'
#
loop_
_entity.id
_entity.type
_entity.pdbx_description
1 polymer ?
#
loop_
_entity_poly.entity_id
_entity_poly.type
_entity_poly.pdbx_seq_one_letter_code
_entity_poly.pdbx_strand_id
1 'polypeptide(L)'
;MTAEPAFLLHRRAYRETSALVDLLTLNHGRIRAVAHGGQRPGSKSRQRLQPFTPLFVSWRGERELKRLTLMESRGHTALLAGEGLLCGLYANEIATRLLPLELVATDVFAFYSALLDALPVPAERGLALRRYEWALLEVLEATPRFCTLEGGALDPHQRYR
;
A
#
# COMPACT_ATOMS: atom_id res chain seq x y z
N MET A 1 -20.68 -1.54 10.46
CA MET A 1 -19.24 -1.49 10.15
C MET A 1 -18.92 -0.07 9.74
N THR A 2 -18.02 0.56 10.46
CA THR A 2 -17.47 1.89 10.17
C THR A 2 -16.63 1.84 8.89
N ALA A 3 -16.53 2.99 8.20
CA ALA A 3 -15.69 3.10 7.02
C ALA A 3 -14.22 3.20 7.44
N GLU A 4 -13.36 2.45 6.77
CA GLU A 4 -11.92 2.36 7.05
C GLU A 4 -11.13 3.16 6.02
N PRO A 5 -10.13 3.96 6.45
CA PRO A 5 -9.14 4.55 5.54
C PRO A 5 -8.38 3.46 4.77
N ALA A 6 -8.24 3.67 3.46
CA ALA A 6 -7.61 2.71 2.57
C ALA A 6 -6.90 3.38 1.39
N PHE A 7 -5.97 2.65 0.79
CA PHE A 7 -5.39 2.97 -0.53
C PHE A 7 -5.52 1.77 -1.46
N LEU A 8 -5.75 2.04 -2.74
CA LEU A 8 -5.73 1.02 -3.79
C LEU A 8 -4.28 0.67 -4.13
N LEU A 9 -3.88 -0.57 -3.85
CA LEU A 9 -2.57 -1.10 -4.24
C LEU A 9 -2.62 -1.65 -5.67
N HIS A 10 -3.63 -2.47 -5.96
CA HIS A 10 -3.71 -3.17 -7.23
C HIS A 10 -5.17 -3.46 -7.62
N ARG A 11 -5.43 -3.49 -8.93
CA ARG A 11 -6.74 -3.77 -9.52
C ARG A 11 -6.60 -4.63 -10.76
N ARG A 12 -7.46 -5.65 -10.88
CA ARG A 12 -7.62 -6.43 -12.12
C ARG A 12 -9.08 -6.70 -12.45
N ALA A 13 -9.36 -7.00 -13.72
CA ALA A 13 -10.70 -7.42 -14.15
C ALA A 13 -11.13 -8.70 -13.43
N TYR A 14 -12.41 -8.79 -13.05
CA TYR A 14 -12.97 -9.95 -12.37
C TYR A 14 -14.45 -10.11 -12.74
N ARG A 15 -14.78 -11.16 -13.53
CA ARG A 15 -16.12 -11.32 -14.14
C ARG A 15 -16.49 -10.13 -15.03
N GLU A 16 -17.71 -10.10 -15.57
CA GLU A 16 -18.09 -9.09 -16.58
C GLU A 16 -17.98 -7.64 -16.10
N THR A 17 -18.48 -7.34 -14.89
CA THR A 17 -18.60 -5.93 -14.43
C THR A 17 -17.82 -5.61 -13.15
N SER A 18 -17.15 -6.60 -12.56
CA SER A 18 -16.48 -6.45 -11.25
C SER A 18 -14.97 -6.34 -11.40
N ALA A 19 -14.34 -5.77 -10.37
CA ALA A 19 -12.89 -5.73 -10.26
C ALA A 19 -12.46 -6.48 -9.00
N LEU A 20 -11.36 -7.23 -9.09
CA LEU A 20 -10.65 -7.67 -7.91
C LEU A 20 -9.68 -6.57 -7.53
N VAL A 21 -9.69 -6.18 -6.25
CA VAL A 21 -8.84 -5.13 -5.72
C VAL A 21 -8.07 -5.63 -4.51
N ASP A 22 -6.81 -5.23 -4.42
CA ASP A 22 -6.00 -5.33 -3.22
C ASP A 22 -5.89 -3.93 -2.62
N LEU A 23 -6.27 -3.79 -1.35
CA LEU A 23 -6.34 -2.52 -0.64
C LEU A 23 -5.42 -2.59 0.58
N LEU A 24 -4.63 -1.55 0.82
CA LEU A 24 -3.97 -1.33 2.10
C LEU A 24 -4.94 -0.54 2.98
N THR A 25 -5.30 -1.07 4.14
CA THR A 25 -6.23 -0.45 5.09
C THR A 25 -5.51 -0.13 6.40
N LEU A 26 -5.95 0.92 7.08
CA LEU A 26 -5.29 1.38 8.30
C LEU A 26 -5.29 0.31 9.40
N ASN A 27 -6.47 -0.21 9.75
CA ASN A 27 -6.62 -1.08 10.92
C ASN A 27 -6.72 -2.58 10.60
N HIS A 28 -6.81 -2.96 9.32
CA HIS A 28 -6.99 -4.35 8.91
C HIS A 28 -5.91 -4.83 7.93
N GLY A 29 -4.84 -4.04 7.75
CA GLY A 29 -3.74 -4.40 6.88
C GLY A 29 -4.16 -4.49 5.41
N ARG A 30 -3.51 -5.39 4.68
CA ARG A 30 -3.87 -5.64 3.28
C ARG A 30 -5.08 -6.56 3.17
N ILE A 31 -6.13 -6.09 2.50
CA ILE A 31 -7.32 -6.91 2.21
C ILE A 31 -7.50 -7.11 0.71
N ARG A 32 -8.16 -8.21 0.35
CA ARG A 32 -8.57 -8.50 -1.01
C ARG A 32 -10.09 -8.48 -1.12
N ALA A 33 -10.63 -7.72 -2.07
CA ALA A 33 -12.07 -7.55 -2.21
C ALA A 33 -12.56 -7.52 -3.67
N VAL A 34 -13.83 -7.84 -3.85
CA VAL A 34 -14.55 -7.63 -5.11
C VAL A 34 -15.27 -6.28 -5.07
N ALA A 35 -14.93 -5.40 -6.03
CA ALA A 35 -15.62 -4.14 -6.28
C ALA A 35 -16.62 -4.30 -7.44
N HIS A 36 -17.92 -4.28 -7.13
CA HIS A 36 -18.97 -4.40 -8.14
C HIS A 36 -19.09 -3.12 -8.98
N GLY A 37 -19.28 -3.28 -10.29
CA GLY A 37 -19.34 -2.15 -11.22
C GLY A 37 -17.99 -1.48 -11.47
N GLY A 38 -16.89 -1.96 -10.87
CA GLY A 38 -15.56 -1.38 -11.03
C GLY A 38 -15.03 -1.40 -12.47
N GLN A 39 -15.63 -2.17 -13.38
CA GLN A 39 -15.23 -2.25 -14.79
C GLN A 39 -16.13 -1.47 -15.74
N ARG A 40 -17.37 -1.12 -15.33
CA ARG A 40 -18.34 -0.44 -16.20
C ARG A 40 -17.77 0.92 -16.67
N PRO A 41 -17.68 1.15 -18.00
CA PRO A 41 -17.29 2.46 -18.55
C PRO A 41 -18.17 3.58 -17.97
N GLY A 42 -17.56 4.71 -17.58
CA GLY A 42 -18.27 5.84 -16.98
C GLY A 42 -18.80 5.63 -15.56
N SER A 43 -18.62 4.45 -14.94
CA SER A 43 -19.10 4.24 -13.59
C SER A 43 -18.29 5.04 -12.56
N LYS A 44 -18.98 5.65 -11.61
CA LYS A 44 -18.35 6.31 -10.45
C LYS A 44 -17.42 5.36 -9.68
N SER A 45 -17.74 4.05 -9.68
CA SER A 45 -16.88 3.03 -9.06
C SER A 45 -15.54 2.86 -9.77
N ARG A 46 -15.51 2.88 -11.10
CA ARG A 46 -14.27 2.78 -11.88
C ARG A 46 -13.40 4.03 -11.71
N GLN A 47 -14.01 5.21 -11.63
CA GLN A 47 -13.32 6.48 -11.38
C GLN A 47 -12.73 6.57 -9.97
N ARG A 48 -13.40 6.00 -8.97
CA ARG A 48 -12.90 5.96 -7.59
C ARG A 48 -11.76 4.95 -7.37
N LEU A 49 -11.68 3.92 -8.21
CA LEU A 49 -10.60 2.92 -8.18
C LEU A 49 -9.36 3.41 -8.94
N GLN A 50 -8.82 4.55 -8.49
CA GLN A 50 -7.54 5.08 -8.94
C GLN A 50 -6.48 4.85 -7.86
N PRO A 51 -5.26 4.43 -8.24
CA PRO A 51 -4.13 4.40 -7.32
C PRO A 51 -3.84 5.79 -6.75
N PHE A 52 -3.16 5.82 -5.60
CA PHE A 52 -2.64 7.04 -4.97
C PHE A 52 -3.70 8.07 -4.50
N THR A 53 -4.98 7.71 -4.56
CA THR A 53 -6.08 8.44 -3.94
C THR A 53 -6.42 7.82 -2.60
N PRO A 54 -6.53 8.60 -1.50
CA PRO A 54 -7.05 8.06 -0.25
C PRO A 54 -8.54 7.72 -0.38
N LEU A 55 -8.90 6.58 0.19
CA LEU A 55 -10.23 5.99 0.13
C LEU A 55 -10.80 5.79 1.52
N PHE A 56 -12.11 5.81 1.62
CA PHE A 56 -12.87 5.24 2.74
C PHE A 56 -13.68 4.07 2.21
N VAL A 57 -13.46 2.88 2.78
CA VAL A 57 -14.07 1.64 2.31
C VAL A 57 -14.76 0.90 3.44
N SER A 58 -15.78 0.13 3.10
CA SER A 58 -16.35 -0.89 3.97
C SER A 58 -16.55 -2.15 3.16
N TRP A 59 -16.47 -3.30 3.81
CA TRP A 59 -16.64 -4.60 3.17
C TRP A 59 -17.44 -5.56 4.04
N ARG A 60 -17.85 -6.67 3.46
CA ARG A 60 -18.45 -7.81 4.16
C ARG A 60 -17.80 -9.12 3.72
N GLY A 61 -17.90 -10.12 4.58
CA GLY A 61 -17.40 -11.47 4.36
C GLY A 61 -16.26 -11.84 5.32
N GLU A 62 -16.25 -13.09 5.77
CA GLU A 62 -15.27 -13.61 6.74
C GLU A 62 -14.10 -14.31 6.05
N ARG A 63 -14.28 -14.79 4.82
CA ARG A 63 -13.22 -15.42 4.01
C ARG A 63 -12.20 -14.38 3.53
N GLU A 64 -11.06 -14.84 3.02
CA GLU A 64 -10.00 -13.96 2.47
C GLU A 64 -10.51 -13.02 1.37
N LEU A 65 -11.41 -13.51 0.50
CA LEU A 65 -12.03 -12.68 -0.52
C LEU A 65 -13.28 -11.98 0.04
N LYS A 66 -13.15 -10.68 0.29
CA LYS A 66 -14.24 -9.82 0.77
C LYS A 66 -15.09 -9.27 -0.38
N ARG A 67 -16.23 -8.65 -0.05
CA ARG A 67 -17.05 -7.86 -0.98
C ARG A 67 -17.11 -6.42 -0.50
N LEU A 68 -16.68 -5.45 -1.33
CA LEU A 68 -16.84 -4.03 -0.99
C LEU A 68 -18.33 -3.66 -0.95
N THR A 69 -18.73 -2.97 0.12
CA THR A 69 -20.07 -2.40 0.31
C THR A 69 -20.07 -0.88 0.25
N LEU A 70 -18.95 -0.25 0.57
CA LEU A 70 -18.75 1.19 0.47
C LEU A 70 -17.37 1.47 -0.14
N MET A 71 -17.29 2.50 -0.97
CA MET A 71 -16.04 3.02 -1.50
C MET A 71 -16.23 4.49 -1.88
N GLU A 72 -15.61 5.37 -1.11
CA GLU A 72 -15.58 6.81 -1.32
C GLU A 72 -14.13 7.27 -1.45
N SER A 73 -13.85 8.23 -2.33
CA SER A 73 -12.55 8.90 -2.37
C SER A 73 -12.64 10.14 -1.49
N ARG A 74 -11.69 10.33 -0.59
CA ARG A 74 -11.58 11.53 0.25
C ARG A 74 -10.13 11.98 0.33
N GLY A 75 -9.91 13.28 0.28
CA GLY A 75 -8.56 13.85 0.30
C GLY A 75 -7.98 14.05 -1.10
N HIS A 76 -6.71 14.43 -1.14
CA HIS A 76 -6.00 14.76 -2.37
C HIS A 76 -5.39 13.50 -3.00
N THR A 77 -5.55 13.35 -4.31
CA THR A 77 -4.84 12.32 -5.07
C THR A 77 -3.42 12.79 -5.34
N ALA A 78 -2.42 11.99 -4.97
CA ALA A 78 -1.05 12.30 -5.35
C ALA A 78 -0.90 12.20 -6.89
N LEU A 79 -0.61 13.34 -7.53
CA LEU A 79 -0.39 13.42 -8.96
C LEU A 79 1.06 13.06 -9.29
N LEU A 80 1.31 11.77 -9.50
CA LEU A 80 2.64 11.24 -9.75
C LEU A 80 2.91 11.11 -11.26
N ALA A 81 4.13 11.49 -11.66
CA ALA A 81 4.62 11.36 -13.04
C ALA A 81 6.11 10.98 -13.05
N GLY A 82 6.57 10.46 -14.19
CA GLY A 82 7.97 10.06 -14.37
C GLY A 82 8.45 9.09 -13.30
N GLU A 83 9.62 9.35 -12.72
CA GLU A 83 10.20 8.52 -11.66
C GLU A 83 9.32 8.46 -10.40
N GLY A 84 8.65 9.54 -10.00
CA GLY A 84 7.74 9.52 -8.85
C GLY A 84 6.59 8.51 -9.04
N LEU A 85 6.07 8.39 -10.27
CA LEU A 85 5.07 7.37 -10.62
C LEU A 85 5.66 5.96 -10.49
N LEU A 86 6.89 5.73 -10.97
CA LEU A 86 7.56 4.44 -10.85
C LEU A 86 7.78 4.06 -9.37
N CYS A 87 8.19 5.02 -8.53
CA CYS A 87 8.34 4.81 -7.09
C CYS A 87 7.01 4.42 -6.41
N GLY A 88 5.91 5.08 -6.77
CA GLY A 88 4.58 4.76 -6.24
C GLY A 88 4.09 3.38 -6.69
N LEU A 89 4.32 3.01 -7.95
CA LEU A 89 4.00 1.68 -8.47
C LEU A 89 4.85 0.59 -7.80
N TYR A 90 6.13 0.85 -7.59
CA TYR A 90 7.03 -0.02 -6.84
C TYR A 90 6.50 -0.24 -5.41
N ALA A 91 6.11 0.84 -4.71
CA ALA A 91 5.58 0.77 -3.36
C ALA A 91 4.30 -0.09 -3.26
N ASN A 92 3.42 0.05 -4.26
CA ASN A 92 2.21 -0.78 -4.40
C ASN A 92 2.56 -2.25 -4.63
N GLU A 93 3.52 -2.51 -5.52
CA GLU A 93 3.95 -3.85 -5.86
C GLU A 93 4.55 -4.57 -4.65
N ILE A 94 5.45 -3.93 -3.91
CA ILE A 94 6.08 -4.57 -2.75
C ILE A 94 5.09 -4.84 -1.62
N ALA A 95 4.13 -3.94 -1.32
CA ALA A 95 3.05 -4.26 -0.38
C ALA A 95 2.17 -5.43 -0.86
N THR A 96 1.90 -5.50 -2.17
CA THR A 96 1.12 -6.59 -2.77
C THR A 96 1.88 -7.92 -2.80
N ARG A 97 3.21 -7.90 -2.77
CA ARG A 97 4.03 -9.13 -2.76
C ARG A 97 4.36 -9.60 -1.34
N LEU A 98 4.64 -8.67 -0.43
CA LEU A 98 5.25 -8.98 0.87
C LEU A 98 4.24 -9.11 2.01
N LEU A 99 3.22 -8.25 2.07
CA LEU A 99 2.28 -8.28 3.20
C LEU A 99 1.36 -9.50 3.11
N PRO A 100 1.20 -10.31 4.16
CA PRO A 100 0.10 -11.26 4.26
C PRO A 100 -1.27 -10.56 4.22
N LEU A 101 -2.33 -11.30 3.88
CA LEU A 101 -3.68 -10.76 4.01
C LEU A 101 -4.02 -10.57 5.48
N GLU A 102 -4.70 -9.46 5.79
CA GLU A 102 -5.26 -9.17 7.12
C GLU A 102 -4.21 -9.05 8.25
N LEU A 103 -2.90 -8.98 7.93
CA LEU A 103 -1.85 -8.61 8.88
C LEU A 103 -1.90 -7.10 9.16
N VAL A 104 -2.27 -6.73 10.39
CA VAL A 104 -2.33 -5.32 10.81
C VAL A 104 -0.96 -4.66 10.71
N ALA A 105 -0.88 -3.57 9.95
CA ALA A 105 0.35 -2.89 9.60
C ALA A 105 0.14 -1.37 9.58
N THR A 106 -0.21 -0.80 10.73
CA THR A 106 -0.57 0.63 10.86
C THR A 106 0.56 1.57 10.43
N ASP A 107 1.80 1.24 10.78
CA ASP A 107 2.96 2.05 10.42
C ASP A 107 3.24 2.00 8.92
N VAL A 108 3.06 0.83 8.29
CA VAL A 108 3.13 0.70 6.83
C VAL A 108 2.09 1.58 6.15
N PHE A 109 0.87 1.64 6.69
CA PHE A 109 -0.16 2.57 6.18
C PHE A 109 0.27 4.04 6.32
N ALA A 110 0.78 4.43 7.48
CA ALA A 110 1.23 5.79 7.74
C ALA A 110 2.39 6.20 6.81
N PHE A 111 3.42 5.35 6.69
CA PHE A 111 4.56 5.60 5.81
C PHE A 111 4.18 5.52 4.33
N TYR A 112 3.20 4.71 3.94
CA TYR A 112 2.67 4.72 2.58
C TYR A 112 1.99 6.07 2.27
N SER A 113 1.19 6.61 3.19
CA SER A 113 0.58 7.95 3.02
C SER A 113 1.66 9.03 2.89
N ALA A 114 2.63 9.05 3.81
CA ALA A 114 3.73 10.02 3.79
C ALA A 114 4.61 9.88 2.54
N LEU A 115 4.79 8.66 2.04
CA LEU A 115 5.48 8.39 0.78
C LEU A 115 4.78 9.11 -0.37
N LEU A 116 3.46 8.95 -0.52
CA LEU A 116 2.71 9.57 -1.61
C LEU A 116 2.82 11.11 -1.61
N ASP A 117 2.89 11.74 -0.44
CA ASP A 117 3.08 13.18 -0.31
C ASP A 117 4.50 13.63 -0.72
N ALA A 118 5.51 12.79 -0.50
CA ALA A 118 6.92 13.09 -0.81
C ALA A 118 7.31 12.82 -2.27
N LEU A 119 6.65 11.85 -2.93
CA LEU A 119 7.03 11.40 -4.29
C LEU A 119 7.00 12.47 -5.40
N PRO A 120 6.16 13.53 -5.34
CA PRO A 120 6.24 14.65 -6.26
C PRO A 120 7.60 15.38 -6.22
N VAL A 121 8.31 15.37 -5.08
CA VAL A 121 9.57 16.09 -4.87
C VAL A 121 10.78 15.16 -5.09
N PRO A 122 11.58 15.32 -6.18
CA PRO A 122 12.66 14.39 -6.51
C PRO A 122 13.67 14.12 -5.38
N ALA A 123 14.04 15.16 -4.64
CA ALA A 123 15.01 15.06 -3.55
C ALA A 123 14.52 14.22 -2.36
N GLU A 124 13.20 14.05 -2.20
CA GLU A 124 12.61 13.37 -1.04
C GLU A 124 12.32 11.89 -1.30
N ARG A 125 12.19 11.49 -2.57
CA ARG A 125 11.81 10.13 -3.01
C ARG A 125 12.63 9.04 -2.34
N GLY A 126 13.96 9.20 -2.35
CA GLY A 126 14.88 8.18 -1.83
C GLY A 126 14.67 7.90 -0.35
N LEU A 127 14.60 8.94 0.48
CA LEU A 127 14.40 8.78 1.93
C LEU A 127 13.00 8.25 2.24
N ALA A 128 11.98 8.76 1.55
CA ALA A 128 10.60 8.34 1.75
C ALA A 128 10.41 6.84 1.43
N LEU A 129 11.00 6.37 0.32
CA LEU A 129 11.00 4.95 -0.04
C LEU A 129 11.68 4.10 1.03
N ARG A 130 12.87 4.51 1.50
CA ARG A 130 13.61 3.74 2.52
C ARG A 130 12.85 3.61 3.83
N ARG A 131 12.15 4.66 4.26
CA ARG A 131 11.29 4.61 5.46
C ARG A 131 10.12 3.63 5.27
N TYR A 132 9.46 3.67 4.11
CA TYR A 132 8.37 2.74 3.80
C TYR A 132 8.83 1.28 3.71
N GLU A 133 9.95 1.03 3.03
CA GLU A 133 10.56 -0.31 2.95
C GLU A 133 10.98 -0.83 4.33
N TRP A 134 11.54 0.04 5.18
CA TRP A 134 11.90 -0.32 6.54
C TRP A 134 10.67 -0.70 7.37
N ALA A 135 9.58 0.06 7.28
CA ALA A 135 8.32 -0.27 7.94
C ALA A 135 7.74 -1.62 7.48
N LEU A 136 7.90 -1.96 6.20
CA LEU A 136 7.54 -3.28 5.68
C LEU A 136 8.41 -4.39 6.30
N LEU A 137 9.72 -4.16 6.47
CA LEU A 137 10.60 -5.13 7.12
C LEU A 137 10.29 -5.29 8.61
N GLU A 138 9.96 -4.19 9.30
CA GLU A 138 9.58 -4.21 10.72
C GLU A 138 8.31 -5.04 10.95
N VAL A 139 7.25 -4.81 10.18
CA VAL A 139 5.99 -5.57 10.35
C VAL A 139 6.14 -7.06 9.98
N LEU A 140 7.14 -7.40 9.17
CA LEU A 140 7.46 -8.77 8.79
C LEU A 140 8.49 -9.42 9.72
N GLU A 141 8.94 -8.72 10.76
CA GLU A 141 10.02 -9.16 11.65
C GLU A 141 11.30 -9.57 10.90
N ALA A 142 11.55 -8.89 9.77
CA ALA A 142 12.61 -9.20 8.81
C ALA A 142 13.67 -8.09 8.75
N THR A 143 13.73 -7.20 9.74
CA THR A 143 14.73 -6.13 9.79
C THR A 143 16.13 -6.71 9.81
N PRO A 144 17.07 -6.18 9.01
CA PRO A 144 18.45 -6.63 9.05
C PRO A 144 19.06 -6.37 10.42
N ARG A 145 19.84 -7.35 10.89
CA ARG A 145 20.67 -7.19 12.08
C ARG A 145 22.02 -6.61 11.66
N PHE A 146 22.34 -5.43 12.15
CA PHE A 146 23.62 -4.78 11.89
C PHE A 146 24.65 -5.19 12.96
N CYS A 147 25.30 -6.33 12.75
CA CYS A 147 26.33 -6.87 13.65
C CYS A 147 27.46 -7.56 12.86
N THR A 148 28.60 -7.80 13.51
CA THR A 148 29.68 -8.62 12.92
C THR A 148 29.22 -10.08 12.76
N LEU A 149 30.04 -10.90 12.10
CA LEU A 149 29.77 -12.35 11.95
C LEU A 149 29.66 -13.06 13.31
N GLU A 150 30.38 -12.56 14.32
CA GLU A 150 30.38 -13.05 15.70
C GLU A 150 29.23 -12.44 16.53
N GLY A 151 28.41 -11.56 15.95
CA GLY A 151 27.32 -10.87 16.64
C GLY A 151 27.76 -9.62 17.42
N GLY A 152 29.00 -9.15 17.20
CA GLY A 152 29.54 -7.94 17.84
C GLY A 152 29.02 -6.64 17.23
N ALA A 153 29.32 -5.52 17.88
CA ALA A 153 29.01 -4.20 17.37
C ALA A 153 29.84 -3.89 16.11
N LEU A 154 29.23 -3.19 15.15
CA LEU A 154 29.94 -2.69 13.97
C LEU A 154 30.77 -1.46 14.34
N ASP A 155 32.06 -1.46 13.99
CA ASP A 155 32.91 -0.28 13.84
C ASP A 155 32.41 0.61 12.67
N PRO A 156 31.97 1.87 12.93
CA PRO A 156 31.52 2.81 11.91
C PRO A 156 32.57 3.18 10.85
N HIS A 157 33.85 2.98 11.14
CA HIS A 157 34.96 3.31 10.24
C HIS A 157 35.41 2.12 9.38
N GLN A 158 34.88 0.93 9.63
CA GLN A 158 35.19 -0.28 8.87
C GLN A 158 34.20 -0.49 7.72
N ARG A 159 34.70 -1.08 6.63
CA ARG A 159 33.86 -1.56 5.52
C ARG A 159 33.49 -3.02 5.74
N TYR A 160 32.19 -3.30 5.73
CA TYR A 160 31.63 -4.64 5.77
C TYR A 160 31.27 -5.07 4.34
N ARG A 161 31.54 -6.34 4.00
CA ARG A 161 31.20 -6.94 2.70
C ARG A 161 30.22 -8.08 2.91
#